data_AF-A0AAI8QGP2-F1
#
_entry.id   AF-A0AAI8QGP2-F1
#
_cell.length_a   1.000
_cell.length_b   1.000
_cell.length_c   1.000
_cell.angle_alpha   90.00
_cell.angle_beta   90.00
_cell.angle_gamma   90.00
#
_symmetry.space_group_name_H-M   'P 1'
#
loop_
_entity.id
_entity.type
_entity.pdbx_description
1 polymer ?
#
loop_
_entity_poly.entity_id
_entity_poly.type
_entity_poly.pdbx_seq_one_letter_code
_entity_poly.pdbx_strand_id
1 'polypeptide(L)'
;MRILWVVLLCCVPLFALDVTINYGKELKEHFSVLNIAHKEPLECQENHDTQGEVTHIVCTLDRMPIASFSPTETLFFRFWSRVVDGRFYLYVEPKHKIKLFATPSDLK
;
A
#
# COMPACT_ATOMS: atom_id res chain seq x y z
N MET A 1 0.79 40.06 -16.92
CA MET A 1 -0.23 39.57 -15.96
C MET A 1 -0.88 38.22 -16.32
N ARG A 2 -0.73 37.68 -17.55
CA ARG A 2 -1.24 36.33 -17.91
C ARG A 2 -0.33 35.17 -17.51
N ILE A 3 0.99 35.38 -17.46
CA ILE A 3 1.98 34.34 -17.12
C ILE A 3 1.94 33.97 -15.63
N LEU A 4 1.62 34.94 -14.76
CA LEU A 4 1.57 34.74 -13.30
C LEU A 4 0.50 33.71 -12.87
N TRP A 5 -0.61 33.62 -13.61
CA TRP A 5 -1.69 32.68 -13.34
C TRP A 5 -1.36 31.23 -13.75
N VAL A 6 -0.50 31.05 -14.76
CA VAL A 6 -0.09 29.71 -15.23
C VAL A 6 0.86 29.06 -14.22
N VAL A 7 1.74 29.84 -13.58
CA VAL A 7 2.67 29.34 -12.56
C VAL A 7 1.95 28.92 -11.29
N LEU A 8 0.87 29.60 -10.90
CA LEU A 8 0.12 29.30 -9.68
C LEU A 8 -0.66 27.97 -9.75
N LEU A 9 -1.04 27.51 -10.95
CA LEU A 9 -1.80 26.26 -11.12
C LEU A 9 -0.94 24.99 -10.99
N CYS A 10 0.39 25.09 -11.06
CA CYS A 10 1.28 23.92 -11.07
C CYS A 10 1.64 23.40 -9.67
N CYS A 11 1.23 24.09 -8.60
CA CYS A 11 1.59 23.75 -7.22
C CYS A 11 0.54 22.88 -6.49
N VAL A 12 -0.42 22.28 -7.21
CA VAL A 12 -1.40 21.39 -6.55
C VAL A 12 -0.67 20.12 -6.10
N PRO A 13 -0.61 19.80 -4.79
CA PRO A 13 0.00 18.57 -4.33
C PRO A 13 -0.79 17.38 -4.85
N LEU A 14 -0.16 16.55 -5.69
CA LEU A 14 -0.76 15.30 -6.16
C LEU A 14 -0.72 14.30 -4.99
N PHE A 15 -1.89 13.94 -4.48
CA PHE A 15 -2.03 12.91 -3.46
C PHE A 15 -2.04 11.54 -4.14
N ALA A 16 -0.89 10.88 -4.15
CA ALA A 16 -0.75 9.52 -4.64
C ALA A 16 -0.82 8.52 -3.47
N LEU A 17 -1.17 7.29 -3.82
CA LEU A 17 -0.90 6.11 -2.98
C LEU A 17 0.49 5.61 -3.37
N ASP A 18 1.42 5.63 -2.42
CA ASP A 18 2.77 5.12 -2.61
C ASP A 18 2.84 3.67 -2.16
N VAL A 19 3.35 2.81 -3.04
CA VAL A 19 3.56 1.38 -2.78
C VAL A 19 5.00 1.04 -3.10
N THR A 20 5.76 0.62 -2.10
CA THR A 20 7.20 0.29 -2.25
C THR A 20 7.47 -1.08 -1.65
N ILE A 21 8.30 -1.88 -2.33
CA ILE A 21 8.78 -3.15 -1.81
C ILE A 21 10.27 -3.00 -1.49
N ASN A 22 10.62 -3.29 -0.24
CA ASN A 22 12.02 -3.37 0.19
C ASN A 22 12.39 -4.81 0.45
N TYR A 23 13.56 -5.23 0.00
CA TYR A 23 14.12 -6.56 0.24
C TYR A 23 15.29 -6.44 1.19
N GLY A 24 15.37 -7.36 2.14
CA GLY A 24 16.40 -7.35 3.17
C GLY A 24 16.90 -8.74 3.53
N LYS A 25 17.97 -8.76 4.32
CA LYS A 25 18.51 -9.95 4.93
C LYS A 25 18.95 -9.64 6.36
N GLU A 26 18.45 -10.40 7.32
CA GLU A 26 18.77 -10.25 8.74
C GLU A 26 19.00 -11.64 9.35
N LEU A 27 20.01 -11.78 10.21
CA LEU A 27 20.36 -13.07 10.84
C LEU A 27 20.46 -14.27 9.87
N LYS A 28 20.90 -14.00 8.62
CA LYS A 28 20.97 -14.94 7.48
C LYS A 28 19.63 -15.32 6.84
N GLU A 29 18.51 -14.80 7.32
CA GLU A 29 17.18 -14.99 6.75
C GLU A 29 16.83 -13.83 5.80
N HIS A 30 16.16 -14.15 4.70
CA HIS A 30 15.69 -13.14 3.75
C HIS A 30 14.28 -12.70 4.14
N PHE A 31 14.00 -11.41 3.98
CA PHE A 31 12.67 -10.86 4.21
C PHE A 31 12.34 -9.80 3.15
N SER A 32 11.07 -9.43 3.10
CA SER A 32 10.63 -8.27 2.34
C SER A 32 9.56 -7.50 3.10
N VAL A 33 9.52 -6.20 2.88
CA VAL A 33 8.57 -5.27 3.49
C VAL A 33 7.79 -4.59 2.39
N LEU A 34 6.47 -4.69 2.44
CA LEU A 34 5.56 -3.92 1.61
C LEU A 34 5.18 -2.64 2.38
N ASN A 35 5.71 -1.52 1.94
CA ASN A 35 5.38 -0.21 2.48
C ASN A 35 4.25 0.41 1.65
N ILE A 36 3.19 0.80 2.35
CA ILE A 36 2.02 1.44 1.75
C ILE A 36 1.82 2.77 2.47
N ALA A 37 1.91 3.88 1.74
CA ALA A 37 1.79 5.21 2.30
C ALA A 37 0.74 6.02 1.54
N HIS A 38 -0.11 6.71 2.29
CA HIS A 38 -1.03 7.69 1.74
C HIS A 38 -1.13 8.89 2.69
N LYS A 39 -1.43 10.07 2.12
CA LYS A 39 -1.56 11.29 2.92
C LYS A 39 -2.82 11.27 3.80
N GLU A 40 -3.88 10.64 3.32
CA GLU A 40 -5.10 10.44 4.10
C GLU A 40 -5.07 9.07 4.80
N PRO A 41 -5.84 8.93 5.90
CA PRO A 41 -5.95 7.66 6.61
C PRO A 41 -6.25 6.51 5.64
N LEU A 42 -5.36 5.52 5.66
CA LEU A 42 -5.52 4.25 4.96
C LEU A 42 -5.87 3.20 6.01
N GLU A 43 -7.04 2.61 5.89
CA GLU A 43 -7.44 1.51 6.76
C GLU A 43 -6.86 0.20 6.21
N CYS A 44 -6.18 -0.57 7.06
CA CYS A 44 -5.65 -1.89 6.73
C CYS A 44 -6.02 -2.89 7.82
N GLN A 45 -6.49 -4.07 7.43
CA GLN A 45 -6.93 -5.12 8.36
C GLN A 45 -6.32 -6.47 8.00
N GLU A 46 -5.83 -7.19 9.02
CA GLU A 46 -5.43 -8.61 8.89
C GLU A 46 -6.68 -9.50 8.98
N ASN A 47 -6.80 -10.46 8.07
CA ASN A 47 -7.77 -11.55 8.14
C ASN A 47 -7.05 -12.81 8.56
N HIS A 48 -7.57 -13.51 9.56
CA HIS A 48 -6.95 -14.69 10.14
C HIS A 48 -7.77 -15.95 9.84
N ASP A 49 -7.11 -17.11 9.76
CA ASP A 49 -7.79 -18.40 9.75
C ASP A 49 -8.20 -18.85 11.17
N THR A 50 -8.74 -20.06 11.28
CA THR A 50 -9.16 -20.64 12.57
C THR A 50 -8.00 -20.94 13.52
N GLN A 51 -6.76 -20.89 13.03
CA GLN A 51 -5.52 -21.13 13.76
C GLN A 51 -4.84 -19.81 14.18
N GLY A 52 -5.40 -18.67 13.75
CA GLY A 52 -4.85 -17.35 14.04
C GLY A 52 -3.72 -16.92 13.10
N GLU A 53 -3.48 -17.64 12.01
CA GLU A 53 -2.48 -17.27 11.01
C GLU A 53 -3.09 -16.27 10.01
N VAL A 54 -2.31 -15.25 9.64
CA VAL A 54 -2.76 -14.22 8.69
C VAL A 54 -2.91 -14.85 7.29
N THR A 55 -4.12 -14.85 6.75
CA THR A 55 -4.42 -15.35 5.40
C THR A 55 -4.39 -14.24 4.36
N HIS A 56 -4.85 -13.04 4.72
CA HIS A 56 -4.86 -11.88 3.83
C HIS A 56 -4.76 -10.59 4.64
N ILE A 57 -4.13 -9.57 4.06
CA ILE A 57 -4.26 -8.19 4.52
C ILE A 57 -5.05 -7.43 3.46
N VAL A 58 -6.04 -6.65 3.88
CA VAL A 58 -6.85 -5.82 3.00
C VAL A 58 -6.71 -4.38 3.45
N CYS A 59 -6.24 -3.51 2.55
CA CYS A 59 -6.22 -2.07 2.76
C CYS A 59 -7.25 -1.38 1.88
N THR A 60 -7.97 -0.40 2.41
CA THR A 60 -9.09 0.27 1.74
C THR A 60 -8.94 1.78 1.69
N LEU A 61 -9.30 2.35 0.54
CA LEU A 61 -9.45 3.79 0.34
C LEU A 61 -10.84 4.08 -0.21
N ASP A 62 -11.57 5.00 0.44
CA ASP A 62 -12.89 5.49 0.03
C ASP A 62 -12.84 6.44 -1.17
N ARG A 63 -11.90 6.21 -2.10
CA ARG A 63 -11.80 6.93 -3.37
C ARG A 63 -11.34 6.01 -4.48
N MET A 64 -11.88 6.25 -5.67
CA MET A 64 -11.44 5.58 -6.89
C MET A 64 -10.09 6.17 -7.33
N PRO A 65 -9.02 5.36 -7.43
CA PRO A 65 -7.75 5.84 -7.93
C PRO A 65 -7.84 6.05 -9.45
N ILE A 66 -7.06 7.01 -9.92
CA ILE A 66 -6.96 7.32 -11.36
C ILE A 66 -6.16 6.23 -12.10
N ALA A 67 -5.30 5.50 -11.37
CA ALA A 67 -4.45 4.44 -11.90
C ALA A 67 -4.60 3.14 -11.08
N SER A 68 -4.32 2.01 -11.73
CA SER A 68 -4.22 0.71 -11.08
C SER A 68 -2.79 0.18 -11.15
N PHE A 69 -2.43 -0.72 -10.24
CA PHE A 69 -1.13 -1.37 -10.25
C PHE A 69 -1.28 -2.80 -10.79
N SER A 70 -0.32 -3.24 -11.58
CA SER A 70 -0.25 -4.64 -12.01
C SER A 70 -0.09 -5.54 -10.78
N PRO A 71 -0.80 -6.68 -10.72
CA PRO A 71 -0.56 -7.69 -9.71
C PRO A 71 0.93 -8.03 -9.65
N THR A 72 1.49 -8.00 -8.45
CA THR A 72 2.92 -8.23 -8.22
C THR A 72 3.10 -9.40 -7.29
N GLU A 73 4.05 -10.26 -7.63
CA GLU A 73 4.33 -11.48 -6.91
C GLU A 73 5.81 -11.53 -6.52
N THR A 74 6.06 -11.80 -5.25
CA THR A 74 7.40 -11.95 -4.68
C THR A 74 7.56 -13.37 -4.13
N LEU A 75 8.72 -13.67 -3.56
CA LEU A 75 8.93 -14.92 -2.83
C LEU A 75 8.12 -14.97 -1.51
N PHE A 76 7.77 -13.82 -0.92
CA PHE A 76 7.18 -13.74 0.42
C PHE A 76 5.67 -13.50 0.43
N PHE A 77 5.17 -12.81 -0.58
CA PHE A 77 3.76 -12.45 -0.70
C PHE A 77 3.40 -12.10 -2.15
N ARG A 78 2.09 -12.08 -2.43
CA ARG A 78 1.48 -11.54 -3.65
C ARG A 78 0.59 -10.38 -3.26
N PHE A 79 0.56 -9.30 -4.04
CA PHE A 79 -0.42 -8.24 -3.83
C PHE A 79 -1.02 -7.73 -5.14
N TRP A 80 -2.25 -7.25 -5.06
CA TRP A 80 -3.00 -6.74 -6.19
C TRP A 80 -4.09 -5.78 -5.73
N SER A 81 -4.52 -4.90 -6.64
CA SER A 81 -5.63 -3.99 -6.37
C SER A 81 -6.92 -4.41 -7.07
N ARG A 82 -8.07 -4.05 -6.48
CA ARG A 82 -9.38 -4.05 -7.13
C ARG A 82 -10.15 -2.79 -6.78
N VAL A 83 -11.04 -2.38 -7.67
CA VAL A 83 -12.05 -1.36 -7.39
C VAL A 83 -13.40 -2.05 -7.37
N VAL A 84 -14.15 -1.90 -6.27
CA VAL A 84 -15.49 -2.47 -6.09
C VAL A 84 -16.37 -1.35 -5.58
N ASP A 85 -17.47 -1.07 -6.27
CA ASP A 85 -18.45 -0.02 -5.93
C ASP A 85 -17.81 1.36 -5.68
N GLY A 86 -16.79 1.71 -6.48
CA GLY A 86 -16.08 3.00 -6.37
C GLY A 86 -15.05 3.08 -5.23
N ARG A 87 -14.91 2.02 -4.42
CA ARG A 87 -13.89 1.92 -3.36
C ARG A 87 -12.69 1.11 -3.84
N PHE A 88 -11.50 1.56 -3.47
CA PHE A 88 -10.26 0.86 -3.76
C PHE A 88 -9.89 -0.12 -2.66
N TYR A 89 -9.42 -1.29 -3.08
CA TYR A 89 -8.94 -2.36 -2.22
C TYR A 89 -7.57 -2.80 -2.69
N LEU A 90 -6.61 -2.83 -1.79
CA LEU A 90 -5.31 -3.47 -1.97
C LEU A 90 -5.28 -4.75 -1.14
N TYR A 91 -5.13 -5.88 -1.82
CA TYR A 91 -5.04 -7.19 -1.21
C TYR A 91 -3.59 -7.63 -1.14
N VAL A 92 -3.18 -8.20 -0.01
CA VAL A 92 -1.89 -8.84 0.19
C VAL A 92 -2.13 -10.25 0.68
N GLU A 93 -1.61 -11.23 -0.04
CA GLU A 93 -1.68 -12.65 0.27
C GLU A 93 -0.26 -13.13 0.65
N PRO A 94 -0.05 -13.59 1.89
CA PRO A 94 1.23 -14.12 2.33
C PRO A 94 1.53 -15.50 1.73
N LYS A 95 2.80 -15.72 1.38
CA LYS A 95 3.37 -17.05 1.13
C LYS A 95 4.17 -17.57 2.33
N HIS A 96 4.53 -16.66 3.23
CA HIS A 96 5.25 -16.89 4.48
C HIS A 96 4.60 -16.05 5.60
N LYS A 97 4.92 -16.34 6.87
CA LYS A 97 4.40 -15.58 8.01
C LYS A 97 4.61 -14.08 7.80
N ILE A 98 3.54 -13.31 7.97
CA ILE A 98 3.50 -11.86 7.77
C ILE A 98 2.89 -11.19 8.99
N LYS A 99 3.21 -9.91 9.19
CA LYS A 99 2.56 -9.08 10.19
C LYS A 99 2.30 -7.68 9.63
N LEU A 100 1.10 -7.16 9.89
CA LEU A 100 0.74 -5.78 9.66
C LEU A 100 1.10 -4.95 10.89
N PHE A 101 1.73 -3.81 10.64
CA PHE A 101 2.01 -2.82 11.67
C PHE A 101 1.82 -1.42 11.07
N ALA A 102 1.22 -0.53 11.85
CA ALA A 102 1.10 0.87 11.49
C ALA A 102 2.35 1.61 11.95
N THR A 103 2.99 2.34 11.04
CA THR A 103 4.09 3.25 11.37
C THR A 103 3.54 4.68 11.43
N PRO A 104 3.45 5.31 12.62
CA PRO A 104 3.00 6.69 12.72
C PRO A 104 4.08 7.64 12.19
N SER A 105 3.97 8.00 10.91
CA SER A 105 4.89 8.86 10.16
C SER A 105 6.30 8.29 10.00
N ASP A 106 6.85 8.50 8.80
CA ASP A 106 8.21 8.12 8.39
C ASP A 106 9.24 8.52 9.47
N LEU A 107 9.94 7.54 10.06
CA LEU A 107 11.07 7.78 10.96
C LEU A 107 12.24 8.32 10.12
N LYS A 108 12.17 9.59 9.73
CA LYS A 108 13.28 10.32 9.13
C LYS A 108 14.29 10.76 10.16
#